data_AF-A0A954GAM7-F1
#
_entry.id   AF-A0A954GAM7-F1
#
_cell.length_a   1.000
_cell.length_b   1.000
_cell.length_c   1.000
_cell.angle_alpha   90.00
_cell.angle_beta   90.00
_cell.angle_gamma   90.00
#
_symmetry.space_group_name_H-M   'P 1'
#
loop_
_entity.id
_entity.type
_entity.pdbx_description
1 polymer ?
#
loop_
_entity_poly.entity_id
_entity_poly.type
_entity_poly.pdbx_seq_one_letter_code
_entity_poly.pdbx_strand_id
1 'polypeptide(L)'
;VPGIAFLSGGQSSELASERLNAMNVKYKSRVPWALAYSFARAIQQPGMSIWAGDPANVEAAQKSIAHRAKCNRDARRGEYSAAMEEASA
;
A
#
# COMPACT_ATOMS: atom_id res chain seq x y z
N VAL A 1 -16.66 -3.21 -17.03
CA VAL A 1 -15.44 -3.45 -16.20
C VAL A 1 -15.76 -3.06 -14.77
N PRO A 2 -15.61 -3.93 -13.74
CA PRO A 2 -15.99 -3.60 -12.36
C PRO A 2 -14.94 -2.80 -11.57
N GLY A 3 -13.67 -2.88 -11.96
CA GLY A 3 -12.58 -2.17 -11.29
C GLY A 3 -11.27 -2.20 -12.06
N ILE A 4 -10.37 -1.31 -11.67
CA ILE A 4 -9.01 -1.17 -12.19
C ILE A 4 -8.07 -1.35 -11.00
N ALA A 5 -7.24 -2.39 -11.03
CA ALA A 5 -6.22 -2.63 -10.02
C ALA A 5 -4.86 -2.15 -10.55
N PHE A 6 -4.34 -1.06 -9.98
CA PHE A 6 -3.08 -0.47 -10.41
C PHE A 6 -1.88 -1.30 -9.97
N LEU A 7 -0.84 -1.31 -10.81
CA LEU A 7 0.46 -1.89 -10.51
C LEU A 7 1.32 -0.84 -9.79
N SER A 8 2.20 -1.25 -8.86
CA SER A 8 3.11 -0.29 -8.21
C SER A 8 4.23 0.19 -9.15
N GLY A 9 4.58 -0.58 -10.19
CA GLY A 9 5.40 -0.10 -11.31
C GLY A 9 6.81 0.41 -10.98
N GLY A 10 7.40 -0.02 -9.84
CA GLY A 10 8.73 0.45 -9.40
C GLY A 10 8.70 1.70 -8.51
N GLN A 11 7.52 2.20 -8.16
CA GLN A 11 7.37 3.26 -7.17
C GLN A 11 7.76 2.76 -5.77
N SER A 12 8.15 3.70 -4.90
CA SER A 12 8.27 3.40 -3.46
C SER A 12 6.92 2.98 -2.89
N SER A 13 6.98 2.36 -1.72
CA SER A 13 5.79 1.86 -1.03
C SER A 13 4.83 2.99 -0.69
N GLU A 14 5.33 4.11 -0.15
CA GLU A 14 4.56 5.29 0.25
C GLU A 14 3.95 5.97 -0.97
N LEU A 15 4.77 6.22 -2.01
CA LEU A 15 4.32 6.92 -3.23
C LEU A 15 3.19 6.15 -3.95
N ALA A 16 3.24 4.81 -3.94
CA ALA A 16 2.18 3.98 -4.49
C ALA A 16 0.85 4.16 -3.72
N SER A 17 0.89 4.24 -2.38
CA SER A 17 -0.29 4.52 -1.55
C SER A 17 -0.79 5.95 -1.74
N GLU A 18 0.10 6.95 -1.74
CA GLU A 18 -0.24 8.36 -1.95
C GLU A 18 -0.99 8.59 -3.25
N ARG A 19 -0.49 8.03 -4.36
CA ARG A 19 -1.13 8.18 -5.67
C ARG A 19 -2.46 7.46 -5.76
N LEU A 20 -2.55 6.25 -5.21
CA LEU A 20 -3.83 5.53 -5.13
C LEU A 20 -4.87 6.33 -4.30
N ASN A 21 -4.43 6.91 -3.19
CA ASN A 21 -5.25 7.74 -2.33
C ASN A 21 -5.74 8.99 -3.08
N ALA A 22 -4.84 9.73 -3.70
CA ALA A 22 -5.16 10.93 -4.48
C ALA A 22 -6.17 10.63 -5.59
N MET A 23 -6.03 9.48 -6.28
CA MET A 23 -7.00 9.04 -7.28
C MET A 23 -8.38 8.77 -6.65
N ASN A 24 -8.44 8.08 -5.51
CA ASN A 24 -9.69 7.79 -4.84
C ASN A 24 -10.37 9.04 -4.26
N VAL A 25 -9.62 9.97 -3.68
CA VAL A 25 -10.16 11.25 -3.18
C VAL A 25 -10.75 12.08 -4.33
N LYS A 26 -10.04 12.17 -5.46
CA LYS A 26 -10.41 13.08 -6.54
C LYS A 26 -11.45 12.51 -7.52
N TYR A 27 -11.44 11.19 -7.76
CA TYR A 27 -12.16 10.61 -8.89
C TYR A 27 -13.13 9.48 -8.53
N LYS A 28 -13.17 8.97 -7.29
CA LYS A 28 -14.04 7.82 -6.93
C LYS A 28 -15.53 8.03 -7.24
N SER A 29 -16.04 9.27 -7.20
CA SER A 29 -17.42 9.62 -7.59
C SER A 29 -17.61 9.95 -9.07
N ARG A 30 -16.51 10.04 -9.84
CA ARG A 30 -16.50 10.44 -11.25
C ARG A 30 -16.26 9.29 -12.22
N VAL A 31 -15.72 8.18 -11.72
CA VAL A 31 -15.46 6.98 -12.53
C VAL A 31 -16.45 5.88 -12.16
N PRO A 32 -16.93 5.10 -13.15
CA PRO A 32 -17.91 4.05 -12.89
C PRO A 32 -17.29 2.72 -12.42
N TRP A 33 -15.98 2.67 -12.17
CA TRP A 33 -15.25 1.47 -11.76
C TRP A 33 -14.49 1.70 -10.45
N ALA A 34 -14.27 0.65 -9.67
CA ALA A 34 -13.42 0.71 -8.48
C ALA A 34 -11.96 1.01 -8.83
N LEU A 35 -11.32 1.96 -8.13
CA LEU A 35 -9.88 2.23 -8.24
C LEU A 35 -9.13 1.49 -7.13
N ALA A 36 -8.49 0.37 -7.44
CA ALA A 36 -7.85 -0.55 -6.49
C ALA A 36 -6.36 -0.76 -6.76
N TYR A 37 -5.72 -1.66 -6.00
CA TYR A 37 -4.30 -1.98 -6.13
C TYR A 37 -4.05 -3.47 -6.37
N SER A 38 -3.02 -3.77 -7.14
CA SER A 38 -2.38 -5.07 -7.29
C SER A 38 -0.87 -4.85 -7.16
N PHE A 39 -0.43 -4.62 -5.92
CA PHE A 39 0.93 -4.22 -5.61
C PHE A 39 1.73 -5.41 -5.09
N ALA A 40 2.85 -5.73 -5.75
CA ALA A 40 3.81 -6.70 -5.26
C ALA A 40 4.89 -6.02 -4.40
N ARG A 41 5.91 -5.44 -5.05
CA ARG A 41 7.06 -4.82 -4.37
C ARG A 41 6.68 -3.75 -3.34
N ALA A 42 5.68 -2.91 -3.61
CA ALA A 42 5.26 -1.85 -2.69
C ALA A 42 4.60 -2.34 -1.38
N ILE A 43 4.26 -3.64 -1.30
CA ILE A 43 3.78 -4.29 -0.07
C ILE A 43 4.87 -5.19 0.52
N GLN A 44 5.53 -5.98 -0.32
CA GLN A 44 6.43 -7.04 0.14
C GLN A 44 7.86 -6.56 0.43
N GLN A 45 8.39 -5.60 -0.33
CA GLN A 45 9.80 -5.22 -0.27
C GLN A 45 10.24 -4.76 1.14
N PRO A 46 9.49 -3.92 1.87
CA PRO A 46 9.87 -3.51 3.22
C PRO A 46 9.99 -4.72 4.18
N GLY A 47 9.01 -5.62 4.16
CA GLY A 47 9.03 -6.83 4.98
C GLY A 47 10.15 -7.80 4.58
N MET A 48 10.41 -7.97 3.28
CA MET A 48 11.52 -8.80 2.79
C MET A 48 12.88 -8.26 3.23
N SER A 49 13.06 -6.94 3.21
CA SER A 49 14.28 -6.29 3.70
C SER A 49 14.49 -6.48 5.20
N ILE A 50 13.42 -6.45 6.00
CA ILE A 50 13.46 -6.74 7.45
C ILE A 50 13.75 -8.21 7.70
N TRP A 51 13.08 -9.10 6.98
CA TRP A 51 13.24 -10.54 7.14
C TRP A 51 14.68 -10.96 6.85
N ALA A 52 15.22 -10.55 5.70
CA ALA A 52 16.59 -10.86 5.26
C ALA A 52 16.97 -12.36 5.30
N GLY A 53 15.98 -13.26 5.30
CA GLY A 53 16.20 -14.70 5.43
C GLY A 53 16.39 -15.20 6.87
N ASP A 54 16.35 -14.31 7.87
CA ASP A 54 16.53 -14.65 9.28
C ASP A 54 15.18 -15.04 9.94
N PRO A 55 15.03 -16.28 10.44
CA PRO A 55 13.84 -16.70 11.17
C PRO A 55 13.49 -15.82 12.38
N ALA A 56 14.47 -15.17 13.02
CA ALA A 56 14.23 -14.27 14.14
C ALA A 56 13.44 -13.02 13.74
N ASN A 57 13.49 -12.61 12.47
CA ASN A 57 12.86 -11.39 11.97
C ASN A 57 11.46 -11.62 11.39
N VAL A 58 10.94 -12.86 11.42
CA VAL A 58 9.65 -13.21 10.80
C VAL A 58 8.51 -12.32 11.31
N GLU A 59 8.42 -12.12 12.63
CA GLU A 59 7.34 -11.32 13.22
C GLU A 59 7.45 -9.84 12.81
N ALA A 60 8.65 -9.27 12.82
CA ALA A 60 8.89 -7.89 12.41
C ALA A 60 8.57 -7.68 10.92
N ALA A 61 8.96 -8.62 10.06
CA ALA A 61 8.65 -8.60 8.64
C ALA A 61 7.14 -8.69 8.37
N GLN A 62 6.43 -9.56 9.09
CA GLN A 62 4.97 -9.68 9.00
C GLN A 62 4.27 -8.40 9.43
N LYS A 63 4.71 -7.76 10.53
CA LYS A 63 4.20 -6.45 10.97
C LYS A 63 4.36 -5.38 9.89
N SER A 64 5.52 -5.34 9.23
CA SER A 64 5.77 -4.42 8.12
C SER A 64 4.84 -4.67 6.92
N ILE A 65 4.66 -5.93 6.51
CA ILE A 65 3.72 -6.28 5.42
C ILE A 65 2.28 -5.92 5.78
N ALA A 66 1.84 -6.23 7.01
CA ALA A 66 0.51 -5.90 7.50
C ALA A 66 0.28 -4.38 7.53
N HIS A 67 1.29 -3.62 7.96
CA HIS A 67 1.27 -2.17 7.91
C HIS A 67 1.10 -1.64 6.48
N ARG A 68 1.91 -2.12 5.52
CA ARG A 68 1.75 -1.74 4.10
C ARG A 68 0.39 -2.11 3.53
N ALA A 69 -0.15 -3.26 3.91
CA ALA A 69 -1.50 -3.68 3.51
C ALA A 69 -2.57 -2.72 4.06
N LYS A 70 -2.41 -2.26 5.32
CA LYS A 70 -3.29 -1.27 5.95
C LYS A 70 -3.23 0.07 5.21
N CYS A 71 -2.04 0.60 4.92
CA CYS A 71 -1.89 1.86 4.19
C CYS A 71 -2.56 1.80 2.80
N ASN A 72 -2.38 0.69 2.07
CA ASN A 72 -3.01 0.52 0.75
C ASN A 72 -4.54 0.31 0.83
N ARG A 73 -5.04 -0.35 1.88
CA ARG A 73 -6.48 -0.45 2.16
C ARG A 73 -7.09 0.93 2.40
N ASP A 74 -6.45 1.76 3.20
CA ASP A 74 -6.96 3.09 3.56
C ASP A 74 -6.80 4.05 2.35
N ALA A 75 -5.73 3.91 1.55
CA ALA A 75 -5.57 4.61 0.28
C ALA A 75 -6.66 4.23 -0.75
N ARG A 76 -7.07 2.97 -0.81
CA ARG A 76 -8.22 2.54 -1.62
C ARG A 76 -9.51 3.24 -1.20
N ARG A 77 -9.65 3.57 0.09
CA ARG A 77 -10.84 4.28 0.61
C ARG A 77 -10.78 5.79 0.38
N GLY A 78 -9.58 6.34 0.18
CA GLY A 78 -9.34 7.79 0.14
C GLY A 78 -9.00 8.37 1.50
N GLU A 79 -8.53 7.54 2.44
CA GLU A 79 -8.34 7.85 3.86
C GLU A 79 -6.86 7.78 4.29
N TYR A 80 -5.95 7.50 3.36
CA TYR A 80 -4.52 7.42 3.67
C TYR A 80 -3.92 8.81 3.92
N SER A 81 -3.04 8.90 4.91
CA SER A 81 -2.24 10.09 5.23
C SER A 81 -0.80 9.70 5.56
N ALA A 82 0.14 10.62 5.32
CA ALA A 82 1.56 10.40 5.60
C ALA A 82 1.84 10.09 7.09
N ALA A 83 1.04 10.62 8.00
CA ALA A 83 1.15 10.34 9.43
C ALA A 83 0.95 8.85 9.79
N MET A 84 0.33 8.06 8.89
CA MET A 84 0.21 6.62 9.09
C MET A 84 1.56 5.90 9.04
N GLU A 85 2.54 6.43 8.28
CA GLU A 85 3.87 5.82 8.13
C GLU A 85 4.70 5.93 9.42
N GLU A 86 4.48 6.98 10.22
CA GLU A 86 5.19 7.21 11.48
C GLU A 86 4.72 6.27 12.61
N ALA A 87 3.49 5.77 12.54
CA ALA A 87 2.90 4.90 13.56
C ALA A 87 3.49 3.47 13.58
N SER A 88 4.50 3.18 12.76
CA SER A 88 5.14 1.86 12.65
C SER A 88 6.67 1.90 12.82
N ALA A 89 7.20 3.02 13.30
CA ALA A 89 8.59 3.14 13.73
C ALA A 89 8.77 2.65 15.18
#